data_AF-A0A197KG79-F1
#
_entry.id   AF-A0A197KG79-F1
#
_cell.length_a   1.000
_cell.length_b   1.000
_cell.length_c   1.000
_cell.angle_alpha   90.00
_cell.angle_beta   90.00
_cell.angle_gamma   90.00
#
_symmetry.space_group_name_H-M   'P 1'
#
loop_
_entity.id
_entity.type
_entity.pdbx_description
1 polymer ?
#
loop_
_entity_poly.entity_id
_entity_poly.type
_entity_poly.pdbx_seq_one_letter_code
_entity_poly.pdbx_strand_id
1 'polypeptide(L)'
;EFRNNIRKYNSALSFTSMGVTTDLDLANAREGVYTYRIQGAVVHEVGPLRAREGEKPIFAQIYFHDPNEQVARRQEIFPDVLEEGHLRDIQAALETSNRFCQAYKN
;
A
#
# COMPACT_ATOMS: atom_id res chain seq x y z
N GLU A 1 14.03 -12.13 -4.41
CA GLU A 1 13.05 -11.86 -3.34
C GLU A 1 11.93 -10.91 -3.77
N PHE A 2 12.26 -9.71 -4.23
CA PHE A 2 11.30 -8.69 -4.69
C PHE A 2 10.08 -9.23 -5.46
N ARG A 3 10.30 -9.98 -6.55
CA ARG A 3 9.22 -10.55 -7.38
C ARG A 3 8.27 -11.48 -6.62
N ASN A 4 8.78 -12.23 -5.64
CA ASN A 4 7.97 -13.15 -4.83
C ASN A 4 7.03 -12.37 -3.90
N ASN A 5 7.42 -11.15 -3.51
CA ASN A 5 6.68 -10.28 -2.60
C ASN A 5 5.99 -9.10 -3.32
N ILE A 6 5.90 -9.11 -4.65
CA ILE A 6 5.43 -7.96 -5.46
C ILE A 6 4.07 -7.41 -5.02
N ARG A 7 3.14 -8.28 -4.59
CA ARG A 7 1.83 -7.85 -4.09
C ARG A 7 1.93 -7.02 -2.80
N LYS A 8 2.87 -7.37 -1.91
CA LYS A 8 3.11 -6.63 -0.66
C LYS A 8 3.78 -5.29 -0.95
N TYR A 9 4.75 -5.25 -1.85
CA TYR A 9 5.34 -3.98 -2.32
C TYR A 9 4.28 -3.04 -2.90
N ASN A 10 3.43 -3.55 -3.81
CA ASN A 10 2.35 -2.76 -4.40
C ASN A 10 1.35 -2.27 -3.34
N SER A 11 1.01 -3.12 -2.37
CA SER A 11 0.11 -2.75 -1.27
C SER A 11 0.70 -1.67 -0.37
N ALA A 12 1.97 -1.81 0.01
CA ALA A 12 2.67 -0.86 0.87
C ALA A 12 2.85 0.53 0.24
N LEU A 13 2.93 0.59 -1.08
CA LEU A 13 3.09 1.82 -1.87
C LEU A 13 1.75 2.32 -2.46
N SER A 14 0.62 1.71 -2.09
CA SER A 14 -0.68 2.14 -2.58
C SER A 14 -1.11 3.47 -1.92
N PHE A 15 -1.67 4.37 -2.72
CA PHE A 15 -2.24 5.63 -2.24
C PHE A 15 -3.63 5.46 -1.62
N THR A 16 -4.36 4.41 -2.01
CA THR A 16 -5.76 4.21 -1.62
C THR A 16 -5.99 2.76 -1.23
N SER A 17 -6.90 2.51 -0.30
CA SER A 17 -7.47 1.16 -0.14
C SER A 17 -8.41 0.86 -1.30
N MET A 18 -8.68 -0.43 -1.50
CA MET A 18 -9.77 -0.86 -2.38
C MET A 18 -11.03 -0.99 -1.53
N GLY A 19 -12.04 -0.15 -1.81
CA GLY A 19 -13.37 -0.31 -1.25
C GLY A 19 -14.10 -1.36 -2.07
N VAL A 20 -14.05 -2.63 -1.65
CA VAL A 20 -14.65 -3.75 -2.37
C VAL A 20 -15.40 -4.68 -1.45
N THR A 21 -16.59 -5.09 -1.86
CA THR A 21 -17.32 -6.21 -1.22
C THR A 21 -16.67 -7.51 -1.68
N THR A 22 -15.80 -8.05 -0.83
CA THR A 22 -15.11 -9.32 -1.10
C THR A 22 -15.94 -10.48 -0.59
N ASP A 23 -16.13 -11.50 -1.42
CA ASP A 23 -16.62 -12.79 -0.99
C ASP A 23 -15.50 -13.55 -0.26
N LEU A 24 -15.47 -13.41 1.08
CA LEU A 24 -14.41 -13.96 1.93
C LEU A 24 -14.42 -15.50 1.95
N ASP A 25 -15.54 -16.14 1.64
CA ASP A 25 -15.62 -17.61 1.56
C ASP A 25 -14.87 -18.13 0.33
N LEU A 26 -14.81 -17.35 -0.75
CA LEU A 26 -14.03 -17.67 -1.95
C LEU A 26 -12.58 -17.17 -1.86
N ALA A 27 -12.35 -16.03 -1.23
CA ALA A 27 -11.06 -15.34 -1.17
C ALA A 27 -10.15 -15.79 -0.01
N ASN A 28 -10.35 -16.99 0.55
CA ASN A 28 -9.63 -17.45 1.75
C ASN A 28 -8.34 -18.26 1.48
N ALA A 29 -8.02 -18.55 0.23
CA ALA A 29 -6.82 -19.30 -0.18
C ALA A 29 -6.66 -20.70 0.47
N ARG A 30 -7.74 -21.30 1.00
CA ARG A 30 -7.67 -22.56 1.75
C ARG A 30 -7.66 -23.80 0.85
N GLU A 31 -8.37 -23.78 -0.28
CA GLU A 31 -8.47 -24.90 -1.21
C GLU A 31 -8.55 -24.43 -2.68
N GLY A 32 -7.91 -25.18 -3.59
CA GLY A 32 -7.97 -24.92 -5.03
C GLY A 32 -7.17 -23.71 -5.52
N VAL A 33 -7.48 -23.23 -6.73
CA VAL A 33 -6.86 -22.01 -7.30
C VAL A 33 -7.41 -20.80 -6.56
N TYR A 34 -6.51 -19.97 -6.00
CA TYR A 34 -6.89 -18.73 -5.31
C TYR A 34 -7.76 -17.84 -6.22
N THR A 35 -9.04 -17.74 -5.87
CA THR A 35 -10.04 -17.00 -6.64
C THR A 35 -10.46 -15.77 -5.85
N TYR A 36 -9.95 -14.60 -6.24
CA TYR A 36 -10.40 -13.32 -5.70
C TYR A 36 -11.56 -12.80 -6.57
N ARG A 37 -12.77 -12.82 -6.03
CA ARG A 37 -13.98 -12.38 -6.73
C ARG A 37 -14.51 -11.09 -6.11
N ILE A 38 -14.62 -10.06 -6.94
CA ILE A 38 -15.23 -8.78 -6.60
C ILE A 38 -16.62 -8.74 -7.23
N GLN A 39 -17.64 -8.38 -6.46
CA GLN A 39 -18.97 -8.10 -6.98
C GLN A 39 -19.25 -6.60 -6.94
N GLY A 40 -19.78 -6.06 -8.03
CA GLY A 40 -20.06 -4.62 -8.16
C GLY A 40 -18.87 -3.81 -8.68
N ALA A 41 -18.88 -2.50 -8.40
CA ALA A 41 -17.83 -1.58 -8.83
C ALA A 41 -16.63 -1.61 -7.87
N VAL A 42 -15.43 -1.61 -8.43
CA VAL A 42 -14.21 -1.32 -7.65
C VAL A 42 -14.14 0.19 -7.45
N VAL A 43 -14.24 0.64 -6.21
CA VAL A 43 -14.01 2.05 -5.85
C VAL A 43 -12.69 2.20 -5.10
N HIS A 44 -11.98 3.30 -5.37
CA HIS A 44 -10.84 3.70 -4.57
C HIS A 44 -11.35 4.38 -3.30
N GLU A 45 -10.97 3.85 -2.14
CA GLU A 45 -11.34 4.45 -0.87
C GLU A 45 -10.15 5.28 -0.36
N VAL A 46 -10.42 6.58 -0.17
CA VAL A 46 -9.46 7.53 0.37
C VAL A 46 -9.87 7.82 1.81
N GLY A 47 -9.02 7.43 2.75
CA GLY A 47 -9.20 7.75 4.15
C GLY A 47 -9.05 9.24 4.46
N PRO A 48 -9.10 9.64 5.74
CA PRO A 48 -8.86 11.02 6.13
C PRO A 48 -7.48 11.49 5.67
N LEU A 49 -7.34 12.78 5.40
CA LEU A 49 -6.07 13.34 4.92
C LEU A 49 -4.92 13.16 5.91
N ARG A 50 -5.20 13.16 7.21
CA ARG A 50 -4.19 12.92 8.25
C ARG A 50 -4.64 11.75 9.12
N ALA A 51 -3.65 11.03 9.68
CA ALA A 51 -3.92 10.08 10.74
C ALA A 51 -4.60 10.80 11.91
N ARG A 52 -5.53 10.13 12.59
CA ARG A 52 -6.12 10.66 13.82
C ARG A 52 -5.07 10.64 14.93
N GLU A 53 -5.31 11.42 15.98
CA GLU A 53 -4.42 11.44 17.13
C GLU A 53 -4.23 10.03 17.71
N GLY A 54 -2.97 9.61 17.86
CA GLY A 54 -2.60 8.27 18.33
C GLY A 54 -2.61 7.17 17.25
N GLU A 55 -3.09 7.44 16.04
CA GLU A 55 -3.05 6.48 14.94
C GLU A 55 -1.79 6.66 14.08
N LYS A 56 -1.32 5.55 13.49
CA LYS A 56 -0.19 5.57 12.57
C LYS A 56 -0.65 5.86 11.14
N PRO A 57 0.10 6.63 10.33
CA PRO A 57 -0.24 6.91 8.94
C PRO A 57 -0.46 5.64 8.10
N ILE A 58 -1.45 5.68 7.21
CA ILE A 58 -1.75 4.62 6.24
C ILE A 58 -1.97 5.20 4.84
N PHE A 59 -1.68 4.38 3.82
CA PHE A 59 -1.87 4.74 2.41
C PHE A 59 -1.29 6.12 2.05
N ALA A 60 -2.09 7.01 1.43
CA ALA A 60 -1.69 8.37 1.08
C ALA A 60 -1.09 9.17 2.24
N GLN A 61 -1.51 8.92 3.48
CA GLN A 61 -1.00 9.66 4.65
C GLN A 61 0.50 9.45 4.87
N ILE A 62 1.03 8.29 4.45
CA ILE A 62 2.46 7.97 4.57
C ILE A 62 3.30 8.95 3.74
N TYR A 63 2.76 9.47 2.64
CA TYR A 63 3.50 10.36 1.74
C TYR A 63 3.71 11.78 2.31
N PHE A 64 3.04 12.14 3.42
CA PHE A 64 3.23 13.43 4.11
C PHE A 64 4.46 13.49 5.02
N HIS A 65 5.15 12.37 5.19
CA HIS A 65 6.26 12.22 6.12
C HIS A 65 7.62 12.25 5.41
N ASP A 66 8.69 12.43 6.19
CA ASP A 66 10.05 12.38 5.65
C ASP A 66 10.35 11.01 5.02
N PRO A 67 11.14 10.92 3.92
CA PRO A 67 11.37 9.67 3.20
C PRO A 67 11.77 8.49 4.09
N ASN A 68 12.60 8.73 5.11
CA ASN A 68 13.02 7.69 6.05
C ASN A 68 11.87 7.20 6.95
N GLU A 69 11.01 8.10 7.40
CA GLU A 69 9.80 7.74 8.15
C GLU A 69 8.82 6.95 7.27
N GLN A 70 8.72 7.29 5.97
CA GLN A 70 7.89 6.53 5.04
C GLN A 70 8.38 5.08 4.89
N VAL A 71 9.69 4.89 4.73
CA VAL A 71 10.31 3.57 4.65
C VAL A 71 10.04 2.76 5.91
N ALA A 72 10.36 3.33 7.07
CA ALA A 72 10.16 2.69 8.37
C ALA A 72 8.68 2.30 8.58
N ARG A 73 7.76 3.21 8.23
CA ARG A 73 6.32 2.94 8.34
C ARG A 73 5.88 1.79 7.44
N ARG A 74 6.37 1.71 6.20
CA ARG A 74 6.02 0.62 5.27
C ARG A 74 6.58 -0.73 5.72
N GLN A 75 7.79 -0.75 6.28
CA GLN A 75 8.35 -1.95 6.89
C GLN A 75 7.57 -2.40 8.12
N GLU A 76 7.03 -1.46 8.90
CA GLU A 76 6.16 -1.79 10.03
C GLU A 76 4.83 -2.45 9.57
N ILE A 77 4.27 -2.04 8.43
CA ILE A 77 3.05 -2.65 7.88
C ILE A 77 3.31 -4.09 7.40
N PHE A 78 4.49 -4.34 6.84
CA PHE A 78 4.90 -5.65 6.32
C PHE A 78 6.27 -6.05 6.88
N PRO A 79 6.34 -6.43 8.17
CA PRO A 79 7.59 -6.75 8.85
C PRO A 79 8.28 -7.93 8.19
N ASP A 80 9.61 -7.85 8.09
CA ASP A 80 10.49 -8.91 7.55
C ASP A 80 10.19 -9.34 6.10
N VAL A 81 9.50 -8.49 5.33
CA VAL A 81 9.17 -8.78 3.92
C VAL A 81 9.66 -7.71 2.96
N LEU A 82 9.67 -6.45 3.40
CA LEU A 82 10.08 -5.34 2.54
C LEU A 82 11.54 -5.01 2.81
N GLU A 83 12.41 -5.45 1.91
CA GLU A 83 13.81 -5.05 1.89
C GLU A 83 13.90 -3.55 1.59
N GLU A 84 14.65 -2.84 2.45
CA GLU A 84 14.75 -1.38 2.40
C GLU A 84 15.26 -0.86 1.04
N GLY A 85 16.28 -1.52 0.47
CA GLY A 85 16.85 -1.12 -0.81
C GLY A 85 15.82 -1.09 -1.93
N HIS A 86 15.09 -2.19 -2.12
CA HIS A 86 14.01 -2.28 -3.11
C HIS A 86 12.92 -1.25 -2.86
N LEU A 87 12.54 -1.03 -1.59
CA LEU A 87 11.51 -0.07 -1.25
C LEU A 87 11.93 1.37 -1.63
N ARG A 88 13.19 1.73 -1.35
CA ARG A 88 13.76 3.03 -1.70
C ARG A 88 13.85 3.23 -3.21
N ASP A 89 14.29 2.21 -3.94
CA ASP A 89 14.37 2.25 -5.41
C ASP A 89 13.00 2.52 -6.04
N ILE A 90 11.97 1.80 -5.59
CA ILE A 90 10.60 2.00 -6.10
C ILE A 90 10.06 3.36 -5.69
N GLN A 91 10.31 3.81 -4.45
CA GLN A 91 9.88 5.12 -4.00
C GLN A 91 10.52 6.23 -4.86
N ALA A 92 11.82 6.16 -5.15
CA ALA A 92 12.49 7.12 -6.02
C ALA A 92 11.91 7.12 -7.44
N ALA A 93 11.62 5.93 -8.00
CA ALA A 93 10.95 5.81 -9.30
C ALA A 93 9.53 6.43 -9.30
N LEU A 94 8.78 6.24 -8.21
CA LEU A 94 7.45 6.84 -8.06
C LEU A 94 7.52 8.36 -7.90
N GLU A 95 8.48 8.89 -7.15
CA GLU A 95 8.63 10.35 -6.97
C GLU A 95 8.96 11.06 -8.29
N THR A 96 9.75 10.42 -9.14
CA THR A 96 10.11 10.97 -10.47
C THR A 96 8.98 10.84 -11.49
N SER A 97 8.19 9.76 -11.43
CA SER A 97 7.24 9.41 -12.49
C SER A 97 5.76 9.67 -12.14
N ASN A 98 5.40 9.68 -10.85
CA ASN A 98 4.02 9.72 -10.39
C ASN A 98 3.64 11.11 -9.85
N ARG A 99 2.77 11.81 -10.58
CA ARG A 99 2.28 13.15 -10.22
C ARG A 99 1.54 13.19 -8.88
N PHE A 100 0.94 12.08 -8.43
CA PHE A 100 0.31 12.00 -7.11
C PHE A 100 1.34 12.03 -5.98
N CYS A 101 2.49 11.35 -6.13
CA CYS A 101 3.59 11.47 -5.16
C CYS A 101 4.05 12.92 -5.02
N GLN A 102 4.09 13.67 -6.12
CA GLN A 102 4.48 15.07 -6.13
C GLN A 102 3.42 15.96 -5.47
N ALA A 103 2.14 15.71 -5.74
CA ALA A 103 1.04 16.50 -5.18
C ALA A 103 0.86 16.32 -3.66
N TYR A 104 1.27 15.18 -3.11
CA TYR A 104 1.15 14.87 -1.68
C TYR A 104 2.38 15.29 -0.85
N LYS A 105 3.48 15.71 -1.49
CA LYS A 105 4.74 16.09 -0.83
C LYS A 105 4.81 17.57 -0.36
N ASN A 106 3.68 18.30 -0.37
CA ASN A 106 3.62 19.74 -0.08
C ASN A 106 4.50 20.21 1.07
#